data_AF-A0A8J6T637-F1
#
_entry.id   AF-A0A8J6T637-F1
#
_cell.length_a   1.000
_cell.length_b   1.000
_cell.length_c   1.000
_cell.angle_alpha   90.00
_cell.angle_beta   90.00
_cell.angle_gamma   90.00
#
_symmetry.space_group_name_H-M   'P 1'
#
loop_
_entity.id
_entity.type
_entity.pdbx_description
1 polymer ?
#
loop_
_entity_poly.entity_id
_entity_poly.type
_entity_poly.pdbx_seq_one_letter_code
_entity_poly.pdbx_strand_id
1 'polypeptide(L)'
;MSSTPTKENQGHRRKILYLIVGLIIISLPFWISRFGLALSTQIFFLTILVMSFTFMARHGGLVSLAQVSFFGISGYTLGILSVKAGIPFPYPYLLAIIAPPITAAIFGLIAIRVSAIPFLMITLAFGEIAYGTARHWSSLTNGDNGINNIPDIILFGVSFIAAKEPIRFYYLVLIVFVICFWLMNKINHSSFGLAFLATKQSSSRLEALGYPVFMIKYFAFIISALFAGISGILGTTFEGTINPDSIWFGTIMFMLIAAILGGVNHPLGPLVGVTVSTILERYIEPLTDHYRIVVGIIFLCTILLARQGIMGFLETRPIIQRVRRWFGFE
;
A
#
# COMPACT_ATOMS: atom_id res chain seq x y z
N MET A 1 0.96 -42.65 -21.09
CA MET A 1 1.13 -41.38 -21.83
C MET A 1 0.29 -40.29 -21.15
N SER A 2 0.88 -39.57 -20.19
CA SER A 2 0.24 -38.41 -19.56
C SER A 2 0.45 -37.19 -20.44
N SER A 3 -0.60 -36.73 -21.12
CA SER A 3 -0.61 -35.50 -21.91
C SER A 3 -0.17 -34.32 -21.04
N THR A 4 1.08 -33.88 -21.21
CA THR A 4 1.55 -32.61 -20.65
C THR A 4 0.70 -31.47 -21.23
N PRO A 5 0.05 -30.64 -20.40
CA PRO A 5 -0.80 -29.56 -20.90
C PRO A 5 0.04 -28.56 -21.70
N THR A 6 -0.36 -28.32 -22.95
CA THR A 6 0.21 -27.32 -23.85
C THR A 6 0.17 -25.91 -23.23
N LYS A 7 1.17 -25.06 -23.51
CA LYS A 7 1.33 -23.70 -22.91
C LYS A 7 0.08 -22.82 -23.06
N GLU A 8 -0.72 -23.03 -24.11
CA GLU A 8 -1.99 -22.34 -24.37
C GLU A 8 -3.07 -22.62 -23.31
N ASN A 9 -3.12 -23.86 -22.81
CA ASN A 9 -4.10 -24.31 -21.80
C ASN A 9 -3.82 -23.72 -20.40
N GLN A 10 -2.56 -23.31 -20.16
CA GLN A 10 -2.13 -22.68 -18.90
C GLN A 10 -2.55 -21.21 -18.82
N GLY A 11 -2.56 -20.50 -19.95
CA GLY A 11 -3.01 -19.11 -20.03
C GLY A 11 -4.52 -18.96 -19.78
N HIS A 12 -5.33 -19.87 -20.33
CA HIS A 12 -6.78 -19.87 -20.12
C HIS A 12 -7.16 -20.15 -18.66
N ARG A 13 -6.50 -21.12 -18.01
CA ARG A 13 -6.74 -21.46 -16.60
C ARG A 13 -6.39 -20.31 -15.65
N ARG A 14 -5.33 -19.56 -15.94
CA ARG A 14 -4.96 -18.35 -15.17
C ARG A 14 -6.01 -17.26 -15.29
N LYS A 15 -6.47 -16.97 -16.51
CA LYS A 15 -7.55 -16.01 -16.75
C LYS A 15 -8.82 -16.40 -16.01
N ILE A 16 -9.20 -17.68 -16.06
CA ILE A 16 -10.37 -18.21 -15.34
C ILE A 16 -10.20 -18.05 -13.82
N LEU A 17 -9.02 -18.34 -13.26
CA LEU A 17 -8.77 -18.18 -11.82
C LEU A 17 -8.86 -16.70 -11.39
N TYR A 18 -8.27 -15.77 -12.14
CA TYR A 18 -8.39 -14.34 -11.86
C TYR A 18 -9.83 -13.85 -11.98
N LEU A 19 -10.59 -14.37 -12.95
CA LEU A 19 -12.02 -14.08 -13.09
C LEU A 19 -12.81 -14.61 -11.90
N ILE A 20 -12.54 -15.81 -11.41
CA ILE A 20 -13.21 -16.40 -10.23
C ILE A 20 -12.89 -15.59 -8.98
N VAL A 21 -11.62 -15.27 -8.73
CA VAL A 21 -11.21 -14.45 -7.58
C VAL A 21 -11.82 -13.05 -7.66
N GLY A 22 -11.81 -12.43 -8.83
CA GLY A 22 -12.46 -11.14 -9.07
C GLY A 22 -13.96 -11.19 -8.81
N LEU A 23 -14.64 -12.25 -9.28
CA LEU A 23 -16.07 -12.45 -9.07
C LEU A 23 -16.40 -12.65 -7.58
N ILE A 24 -15.59 -13.41 -6.85
CA ILE A 24 -15.71 -13.59 -5.40
C ILE A 24 -15.61 -12.22 -4.72
N ILE A 25 -14.56 -11.44 -5.00
CA ILE A 25 -14.33 -10.12 -4.40
C ILE A 25 -15.49 -9.15 -4.68
N ILE A 26 -16.01 -9.14 -5.92
CA ILE A 26 -17.16 -8.30 -6.30
C ILE A 26 -18.43 -8.72 -5.55
N SER A 27 -18.59 -10.03 -5.29
CA SER A 27 -19.76 -10.57 -4.61
C SER A 27 -19.72 -10.43 -3.09
N LEU A 28 -18.55 -10.14 -2.48
CA LEU A 28 -18.38 -10.07 -1.01
C LEU A 28 -19.47 -9.28 -0.25
N PRO A 29 -19.96 -8.12 -0.75
CA PRO A 29 -21.00 -7.36 -0.05
C PRO A 29 -22.32 -8.10 0.15
N PHE A 30 -22.61 -9.13 -0.66
CA PHE A 30 -23.83 -9.91 -0.56
C PHE A 30 -23.77 -11.05 0.46
N TRP A 31 -22.56 -11.46 0.86
CA TRP A 31 -22.34 -12.63 1.73
C TRP A 31 -21.83 -12.28 3.12
N ILE A 32 -21.38 -11.05 3.33
CA ILE A 32 -20.63 -10.65 4.53
C ILE A 32 -21.38 -9.58 5.31
N SER A 33 -21.24 -9.61 6.64
CA SER A 33 -21.77 -8.59 7.54
C SER A 33 -21.15 -7.21 7.29
N ARG A 34 -21.79 -6.15 7.80
CA ARG A 34 -21.23 -4.77 7.73
C ARG A 34 -19.80 -4.70 8.28
N PHE A 35 -19.51 -5.47 9.31
CA PHE A 35 -18.19 -5.57 9.91
C PHE A 35 -17.15 -6.13 8.93
N GLY A 36 -17.44 -7.26 8.27
CA GLY A 36 -16.49 -7.83 7.32
C GLY A 36 -16.36 -6.99 6.03
N LEU A 37 -17.40 -6.23 5.66
CA LEU A 37 -17.33 -5.26 4.56
C LEU A 37 -16.40 -4.08 4.89
N ALA A 38 -16.50 -3.54 6.11
CA ALA A 38 -15.60 -2.50 6.62
C ALA A 38 -14.15 -3.01 6.65
N LEU A 39 -13.93 -4.22 7.18
CA LEU A 39 -12.60 -4.85 7.23
C LEU A 39 -12.02 -5.09 5.83
N SER A 40 -12.83 -5.52 4.87
CA SER A 40 -12.39 -5.70 3.48
C SER A 40 -12.02 -4.37 2.82
N THR A 41 -12.81 -3.32 3.08
CA THR A 41 -12.50 -1.95 2.61
C THR A 41 -11.17 -1.46 3.17
N GLN A 42 -10.95 -1.70 4.47
CA GLN A 42 -9.69 -1.38 5.15
C GLN A 42 -8.49 -2.12 4.54
N ILE A 43 -8.65 -3.41 4.29
CA ILE A 43 -7.63 -4.22 3.62
C ILE A 43 -7.27 -3.63 2.26
N PHE A 44 -8.23 -3.19 1.45
CA PHE A 44 -7.93 -2.68 0.11
C PHE A 44 -7.11 -1.40 0.13
N PHE A 45 -7.49 -0.38 0.92
CA PHE A 45 -6.69 0.84 0.94
C PHE A 45 -5.32 0.60 1.59
N LEU A 46 -5.24 -0.16 2.69
CA LEU A 46 -3.95 -0.52 3.31
C LEU A 46 -3.06 -1.33 2.37
N THR A 47 -3.66 -2.15 1.49
CA THR A 47 -2.89 -2.85 0.45
C THR A 47 -2.26 -1.86 -0.52
N ILE A 48 -2.94 -0.77 -0.90
CA ILE A 48 -2.34 0.28 -1.75
C ILE A 48 -1.13 0.91 -1.06
N LEU A 49 -1.23 1.19 0.24
CA LEU A 49 -0.11 1.68 1.05
C LEU A 49 1.08 0.69 1.02
N VAL A 50 0.84 -0.58 1.35
CA VAL A 50 1.90 -1.61 1.36
C VAL A 50 2.45 -1.88 -0.06
N MET A 51 1.61 -1.78 -1.10
CA MET A 51 2.06 -1.85 -2.50
C MET A 51 3.02 -0.71 -2.84
N SER A 52 2.76 0.51 -2.37
CA SER A 52 3.66 1.65 -2.60
C SER A 52 5.04 1.44 -1.95
N PHE A 53 5.06 0.85 -0.75
CA PHE A 53 6.29 0.48 -0.05
C PHE A 53 7.05 -0.64 -0.77
N THR A 54 6.35 -1.73 -1.08
CA THR A 54 6.96 -2.89 -1.76
C THR A 54 7.42 -2.54 -3.17
N PHE A 55 6.81 -1.58 -3.85
CA PHE A 55 7.30 -1.08 -5.13
C PHE A 55 8.75 -0.57 -5.03
N MET A 56 9.05 0.26 -4.02
CA MET A 56 10.40 0.79 -3.76
C MET A 56 11.36 -0.30 -3.30
N ALA A 57 10.94 -1.14 -2.35
CA ALA A 57 11.79 -2.20 -1.80
C ALA A 57 12.10 -3.30 -2.83
N ARG A 58 11.10 -3.71 -3.63
CA ARG A 58 11.23 -4.81 -4.59
C ARG A 58 12.15 -4.45 -5.74
N HIS A 59 11.89 -3.34 -6.44
CA HIS A 59 12.60 -2.99 -7.67
C HIS A 59 13.83 -2.13 -7.41
N GLY A 60 13.73 -1.14 -6.52
CA GLY A 60 14.84 -0.23 -6.25
C GLY A 60 15.88 -0.80 -5.28
N GLY A 61 15.52 -1.84 -4.51
CA GLY A 61 16.34 -2.27 -3.37
C GLY A 61 16.42 -1.20 -2.28
N LEU A 62 15.53 -0.22 -2.31
CA LEU A 62 15.48 0.91 -1.40
C LEU A 62 14.28 0.74 -0.48
N VAL A 63 14.54 0.48 0.79
CA VAL A 63 13.50 0.47 1.82
C VAL A 63 13.26 1.92 2.23
N SER A 64 12.08 2.43 1.91
CA SER A 64 11.63 3.76 2.35
C SER A 64 10.55 3.57 3.41
N LEU A 65 10.59 4.36 4.48
CA LEU A 65 9.53 4.36 5.51
C LEU A 65 8.63 5.61 5.40
N ALA A 66 8.83 6.43 4.37
CA ALA A 66 8.12 7.69 4.16
C ALA A 66 6.68 7.50 3.65
N GLN A 67 6.30 6.31 3.21
CA GLN A 67 4.97 6.01 2.63
C GLN A 67 3.85 6.34 3.62
N VAL A 68 4.03 6.04 4.90
CA VAL A 68 3.05 6.38 5.94
C VAL A 68 2.93 7.90 6.11
N SER A 69 4.04 8.64 5.99
CA SER A 69 3.99 10.11 5.98
C SER A 69 3.22 10.63 4.78
N PHE A 70 3.39 10.04 3.59
CA PHE A 70 2.66 10.44 2.38
C PHE A 70 1.16 10.13 2.47
N PHE A 71 0.81 8.99 3.05
CA PHE A 71 -0.58 8.68 3.45
C PHE A 71 -1.13 9.79 4.36
N GLY A 72 -0.36 10.17 5.39
CA GLY A 72 -0.67 11.22 6.33
C GLY A 72 -0.87 12.60 5.72
N ILE A 73 0.11 13.04 4.94
CA ILE A 73 0.10 14.33 4.24
C ILE A 73 -1.16 14.44 3.38
N SER A 74 -1.54 13.36 2.69
CA SER A 74 -2.77 13.33 1.91
C SER A 74 -4.02 13.48 2.78
N GLY A 75 -4.12 12.70 3.86
CA GLY A 75 -5.24 12.76 4.80
C GLY A 75 -5.40 14.12 5.49
N TYR A 76 -4.30 14.71 5.96
CA TYR A 76 -4.30 16.05 6.54
C TYR A 76 -4.61 17.12 5.50
N THR A 77 -4.09 17.02 4.27
CA THR A 77 -4.45 17.96 3.19
C THR A 77 -5.96 17.91 2.93
N LEU A 78 -6.53 16.71 2.86
CA LEU A 78 -7.97 16.53 2.71
C LEU A 78 -8.74 17.15 3.87
N GLY A 79 -8.40 16.80 5.12
CA GLY A 79 -9.09 17.30 6.31
C GLY A 79 -9.00 18.83 6.46
N ILE A 80 -7.82 19.41 6.23
CA ILE A 80 -7.62 20.87 6.33
C ILE A 80 -8.45 21.60 5.28
N LEU A 81 -8.38 21.18 4.02
CA LEU A 81 -9.08 21.88 2.93
C LEU A 81 -10.60 21.72 3.01
N SER A 82 -11.07 20.52 3.36
CA SER A 82 -12.50 20.23 3.40
C SER A 82 -13.19 20.74 4.66
N VAL A 83 -12.57 20.56 5.84
CA VAL A 83 -13.20 20.89 7.13
C VAL A 83 -12.84 22.29 7.59
N LYS A 84 -11.55 22.64 7.62
CA LYS A 84 -11.12 23.96 8.13
C LYS A 84 -11.33 25.08 7.12
N ALA A 85 -10.98 24.85 5.86
CA ALA A 85 -11.16 25.84 4.80
C ALA A 85 -12.56 25.78 4.17
N GLY A 86 -13.37 24.75 4.48
CA GLY A 86 -14.74 24.61 3.98
C GLY A 86 -14.83 24.46 2.46
N ILE A 87 -13.76 24.04 1.80
CA ILE A 87 -13.73 23.93 0.34
C ILE A 87 -14.55 22.70 -0.06
N PRO A 88 -15.55 22.85 -0.94
CA PRO A 88 -16.38 21.73 -1.35
C PRO A 88 -15.63 20.76 -2.29
N PHE A 89 -16.14 19.53 -2.38
CA PHE A 89 -15.75 18.57 -3.42
C PHE A 89 -15.83 19.21 -4.82
N PRO A 90 -14.89 18.95 -5.76
CA PRO A 90 -13.81 17.94 -5.75
C PRO A 90 -12.43 18.43 -5.30
N TYR A 91 -12.25 19.73 -5.07
CA TYR A 91 -10.93 20.34 -4.96
C TYR A 91 -10.04 19.81 -3.82
N PRO A 92 -10.55 19.57 -2.59
CA PRO A 92 -9.75 18.99 -1.51
C PRO A 92 -9.17 17.63 -1.88
N TYR A 93 -9.94 16.79 -2.57
CA TYR A 93 -9.52 15.46 -3.00
C TYR A 93 -8.43 15.54 -4.07
N LEU A 94 -8.58 16.41 -5.07
CA LEU A 94 -7.55 16.60 -6.10
C LEU A 94 -6.23 17.08 -5.51
N LEU A 95 -6.28 18.07 -4.61
CA LEU A 95 -5.09 18.60 -3.96
C LEU A 95 -4.46 17.58 -3.00
N ALA A 96 -5.26 16.78 -2.30
CA ALA A 96 -4.77 15.69 -1.47
C ALA A 96 -4.05 14.59 -2.28
N ILE A 97 -4.45 14.32 -3.54
CA ILE A 97 -3.74 13.38 -4.42
C ILE A 97 -2.37 13.94 -4.82
N ILE A 98 -2.29 15.26 -5.06
CA ILE A 98 -1.10 15.93 -5.60
C ILE A 98 -0.08 16.28 -4.52
N ALA A 99 -0.52 16.55 -3.29
CA ALA A 99 0.36 16.97 -2.20
C ALA A 99 1.50 15.96 -1.90
N PRO A 100 1.24 14.64 -1.78
CA PRO A 100 2.30 13.67 -1.47
C PRO A 100 3.38 13.55 -2.56
N PRO A 101 3.05 13.47 -3.87
CA PRO A 101 4.04 13.58 -4.95
C PRO A 101 4.90 14.86 -4.89
N ILE A 102 4.30 16.01 -4.57
CA ILE A 102 5.05 17.27 -4.43
C ILE A 102 6.01 17.18 -3.24
N THR A 103 5.55 16.72 -2.08
CA THR A 103 6.42 16.57 -0.91
C THR A 103 7.52 15.54 -1.17
N ALA A 104 7.21 14.45 -1.86
CA ALA A 104 8.18 13.44 -2.27
C ALA A 104 9.19 13.97 -3.28
N ALA A 105 8.78 14.85 -4.19
CA ALA A 105 9.69 15.52 -5.11
C ALA A 105 10.68 16.40 -4.33
N ILE A 106 10.19 17.25 -3.43
CA ILE A 106 11.05 18.13 -2.62
C ILE A 106 12.02 17.29 -1.75
N PHE A 107 11.50 16.32 -1.01
CA PHE A 107 12.29 15.49 -0.11
C PHE A 107 13.23 14.53 -0.86
N GLY A 108 12.78 13.99 -1.99
CA GLY A 108 13.50 13.04 -2.83
C GLY A 108 14.78 13.61 -3.44
N LEU A 109 14.85 14.94 -3.65
CA LEU A 109 16.06 15.61 -4.14
C LEU A 109 17.27 15.39 -3.22
N ILE A 110 17.01 15.30 -1.92
CA ILE A 110 18.03 15.07 -0.88
C ILE A 110 18.14 13.57 -0.60
N ALA A 111 17.00 12.92 -0.33
CA ALA A 111 16.98 11.55 0.16
C ALA A 111 17.62 10.55 -0.82
N ILE A 112 17.46 10.72 -2.13
CA ILE A 112 17.87 9.68 -3.10
C ILE A 112 19.36 9.72 -3.43
N ARG A 113 20.06 10.77 -3.01
CA ARG A 113 21.51 10.91 -3.22
C ARG A 113 22.35 10.03 -2.30
N VAL A 114 21.75 9.48 -1.24
CA VAL A 114 22.48 8.66 -0.26
C VAL A 114 22.33 7.15 -0.56
N SER A 115 23.19 6.35 0.06
CA SER A 115 23.12 4.89 -0.05
C SER A 115 21.89 4.31 0.68
N ALA A 116 21.60 3.03 0.46
CA ALA A 116 20.34 2.41 0.89
C ALA A 116 20.07 2.47 2.40
N ILE A 117 21.09 2.31 3.25
CA ILE A 117 20.93 2.34 4.71
C ILE A 117 20.67 3.77 5.21
N PRO A 118 21.46 4.80 4.85
CA PRO A 118 21.13 6.19 5.15
C PRO A 118 19.78 6.63 4.57
N PHE A 119 19.40 6.16 3.38
CA PHE A 119 18.08 6.46 2.79
C PHE A 119 16.95 6.00 3.72
N LEU A 120 17.05 4.77 4.24
CA LEU A 120 16.13 4.24 5.22
C LEU A 120 16.04 5.15 6.46
N MET A 121 17.18 5.52 7.04
CA MET A 121 17.24 6.38 8.23
C MET A 121 16.64 7.77 8.00
N ILE A 122 16.93 8.39 6.87
CA ILE A 122 16.39 9.71 6.50
C ILE A 122 14.88 9.62 6.29
N THR A 123 14.38 8.55 5.66
CA THR A 123 12.93 8.36 5.49
C THR A 123 12.19 8.06 6.80
N LEU A 124 12.85 7.40 7.75
CA LEU A 124 12.32 7.24 9.12
C LEU A 124 12.23 8.59 9.83
N ALA A 125 13.30 9.39 9.76
CA ALA A 125 13.32 10.73 10.34
C ALA A 125 12.23 11.63 9.73
N PHE A 126 11.96 11.51 8.43
CA PHE A 126 10.82 12.17 7.78
C PHE A 126 9.47 11.71 8.32
N GLY A 127 9.32 10.41 8.60
CA GLY A 127 8.23 9.84 9.39
C GLY A 127 7.98 10.59 10.69
N GLU A 128 9.01 10.66 11.51
CA GLU A 128 8.94 11.29 12.84
C GLU A 128 8.72 12.81 12.77
N ILE A 129 9.29 13.49 11.76
CA ILE A 129 9.01 14.91 11.54
C ILE A 129 7.54 15.11 11.13
N ALA A 130 7.00 14.28 10.22
CA ALA A 130 5.60 14.36 9.82
C ALA A 130 4.66 14.10 11.00
N TYR A 131 4.95 13.08 11.82
CA TYR A 131 4.23 12.78 13.06
C TYR A 131 4.30 13.93 14.07
N GLY A 132 5.51 14.42 14.35
CA GLY A 132 5.74 15.54 15.26
C GLY A 132 5.02 16.81 14.80
N THR A 133 5.01 17.08 13.50
CA THR A 133 4.29 18.20 12.89
C THR A 133 2.78 18.04 13.04
N ALA A 134 2.24 16.87 12.71
CA ALA A 134 0.83 16.55 12.87
C ALA A 134 0.35 16.72 14.32
N ARG A 135 1.20 16.31 15.28
CA ARG A 135 0.90 16.34 16.71
C ARG A 135 1.02 17.72 17.34
N HIS A 136 2.08 18.47 17.04
CA HIS A 136 2.37 19.73 17.74
C HIS A 136 1.85 20.97 17.03
N TRP A 137 1.58 20.93 15.73
CA TRP A 137 1.07 22.09 14.98
C TRP A 137 -0.45 22.28 15.13
N SER A 138 -0.90 22.49 16.37
CA SER A 138 -2.32 22.54 16.74
C SER A 138 -3.15 23.52 15.89
N SER A 139 -2.61 24.68 15.52
CA SER A 139 -3.33 25.65 14.68
C SER A 139 -3.70 25.08 13.30
N LEU A 140 -2.81 24.31 12.67
CA LEU A 140 -3.02 23.74 11.35
C LEU A 140 -3.70 22.37 11.39
N THR A 141 -3.24 21.46 12.24
CA THR A 141 -3.65 20.04 12.23
C THR A 141 -4.66 19.68 13.32
N ASN A 142 -4.94 20.63 14.22
CA ASN A 142 -5.73 20.41 15.45
C ASN A 142 -5.03 19.47 16.46
N GLY A 143 -3.74 19.18 16.25
CA GLY A 143 -2.87 18.43 17.17
C GLY A 143 -3.40 17.02 17.48
N ASP A 144 -3.30 16.63 18.75
CA ASP A 144 -3.75 15.32 19.26
C ASP A 144 -5.24 15.04 19.01
N ASN A 145 -6.08 16.07 18.85
CA ASN A 145 -7.51 15.89 18.58
C ASN A 145 -7.80 15.45 17.13
N GLY A 146 -6.84 15.63 16.22
CA GLY A 146 -7.04 15.38 14.80
C GLY A 146 -8.14 16.22 14.16
N ILE A 147 -8.43 15.96 12.89
CA ILE A 147 -9.49 16.62 12.12
C ILE A 147 -10.61 15.62 11.89
N ASN A 148 -11.77 15.91 12.48
CA ASN A 148 -12.97 15.07 12.41
C ASN A 148 -13.98 15.63 11.40
N ASN A 149 -15.03 14.84 11.11
CA ASN A 149 -16.12 15.21 10.20
C ASN A 149 -15.66 15.46 8.77
N ILE A 150 -14.73 14.63 8.29
CA ILE A 150 -14.24 14.72 6.92
C ILE A 150 -15.40 14.36 5.97
N PRO A 151 -15.78 15.25 5.04
CA PRO A 151 -16.95 15.05 4.21
C PRO A 151 -16.71 13.93 3.20
N ASP A 152 -17.75 13.15 2.96
CA ASP A 152 -17.73 12.03 2.02
C ASP A 152 -17.55 12.47 0.56
N ILE A 153 -17.22 11.51 -0.30
CA ILE A 153 -17.09 11.72 -1.75
C ILE A 153 -18.50 11.84 -2.35
N ILE A 154 -18.76 12.93 -3.08
CA ILE A 154 -20.00 13.11 -3.84
C ILE A 154 -19.66 13.06 -5.33
N LEU A 155 -20.00 11.97 -6.02
CA LEU A 155 -19.74 11.80 -7.45
C LEU A 155 -21.05 11.83 -8.22
N PHE A 156 -21.20 12.75 -9.18
CA PHE A 156 -22.40 12.85 -10.03
C PHE A 156 -23.72 12.96 -9.25
N GLY A 157 -23.71 13.63 -8.09
CA GLY A 157 -24.89 13.75 -7.21
C GLY A 157 -25.18 12.55 -6.33
N VAL A 158 -24.37 11.48 -6.41
CA VAL A 158 -24.44 10.31 -5.53
C VAL A 158 -23.40 10.43 -4.42
N SER A 159 -23.85 10.37 -3.17
CA SER A 159 -22.99 10.42 -1.99
C SER A 159 -22.43 9.04 -1.65
N PHE A 160 -21.11 8.88 -1.63
CA PHE A 160 -20.41 7.66 -1.22
C PHE A 160 -20.05 7.74 0.25
N ILE A 161 -21.06 7.63 1.09
CA ILE A 161 -20.91 7.78 2.54
C ILE A 161 -20.55 6.44 3.15
N ALA A 162 -19.35 6.30 3.71
CA ALA A 162 -18.90 5.04 4.30
C ALA A 162 -19.86 4.54 5.40
N ALA A 163 -20.35 5.45 6.24
CA ALA A 163 -21.24 5.14 7.36
C ALA A 163 -22.69 4.80 6.95
N LYS A 164 -23.24 5.47 5.94
CA LYS A 164 -24.65 5.30 5.51
C LYS A 164 -24.79 4.25 4.42
N GLU A 165 -23.83 4.17 3.51
CA GLU A 165 -23.86 3.32 2.33
C GLU A 165 -22.55 2.55 2.15
N PRO A 166 -22.22 1.64 3.07
CA PRO A 166 -20.93 0.95 3.11
C PRO A 166 -20.67 0.11 1.84
N ILE A 167 -21.72 -0.37 1.18
CA ILE A 167 -21.62 -1.13 -0.08
C ILE A 167 -21.12 -0.24 -1.22
N ARG A 168 -21.62 1.00 -1.32
CA ARG A 168 -21.18 1.93 -2.39
C ARG A 168 -19.74 2.35 -2.18
N PHE A 169 -19.37 2.66 -0.93
CA PHE A 169 -18.00 3.02 -0.59
C PHE A 169 -17.02 1.85 -0.82
N TYR A 170 -17.42 0.62 -0.48
CA TYR A 170 -16.64 -0.59 -0.80
C TYR A 170 -16.34 -0.71 -2.29
N TYR A 171 -17.34 -0.55 -3.16
CA TYR A 171 -17.12 -0.63 -4.61
C TYR A 171 -16.22 0.51 -5.13
N LEU A 172 -16.34 1.72 -4.58
CA LEU A 172 -15.43 2.82 -4.91
C LEU A 172 -13.99 2.45 -4.57
N VAL A 173 -13.73 2.00 -3.34
CA VAL A 173 -12.40 1.59 -2.89
C VAL A 173 -11.88 0.42 -3.71
N LEU A 174 -12.72 -0.56 -4.02
CA LEU A 174 -12.36 -1.70 -4.86
C LEU A 174 -11.94 -1.27 -6.27
N ILE A 175 -12.70 -0.36 -6.90
CA ILE A 175 -12.37 0.17 -8.23
C ILE A 175 -11.02 0.89 -8.18
N VAL A 176 -10.81 1.77 -7.19
CA VAL A 176 -9.54 2.50 -7.03
C VAL A 176 -8.38 1.53 -6.77
N PHE A 177 -8.58 0.51 -5.94
CA PHE A 177 -7.61 -0.54 -5.68
C PHE A 177 -7.23 -1.29 -6.96
N VAL A 178 -8.21 -1.73 -7.76
CA VAL A 178 -7.97 -2.44 -9.02
C VAL A 178 -7.21 -1.55 -10.01
N ILE A 179 -7.58 -0.26 -10.12
CA ILE A 179 -6.86 0.71 -10.96
C ILE A 179 -5.41 0.86 -10.48
N CYS A 180 -5.20 1.02 -9.16
CA CYS A 180 -3.87 1.19 -8.59
C CYS A 180 -3.01 -0.06 -8.81
N PHE A 181 -3.57 -1.25 -8.57
CA PHE A 181 -2.91 -2.53 -8.80
C PHE A 181 -2.52 -2.71 -10.26
N TRP A 182 -3.45 -2.43 -11.19
CA TRP A 182 -3.21 -2.51 -12.62
C TRP A 182 -2.13 -1.53 -13.08
N LEU A 183 -2.21 -0.27 -12.64
CA LEU A 183 -1.25 0.77 -13.00
C LEU A 183 0.14 0.44 -12.46
N MET A 184 0.23 0.00 -11.20
CA MET A 184 1.49 -0.45 -10.60
C MET A 184 2.09 -1.63 -11.37
N ASN A 185 1.27 -2.62 -11.74
CA ASN A 185 1.72 -3.74 -12.55
C ASN A 185 2.25 -3.29 -13.92
N LYS A 186 1.54 -2.36 -14.58
CA LYS A 186 1.97 -1.78 -15.86
C LYS A 186 3.29 -1.01 -15.73
N ILE A 187 3.47 -0.23 -14.66
CA ILE A 187 4.72 0.49 -14.38
C ILE A 187 5.87 -0.50 -14.17
N ASN A 188 5.64 -1.57 -13.41
CA ASN A 188 6.66 -2.59 -13.12
C ASN A 188 7.16 -3.31 -14.38
N HIS A 189 6.28 -3.55 -15.36
CA HIS A 189 6.63 -4.21 -16.63
C HIS A 189 7.04 -3.23 -17.74
N SER A 190 7.00 -1.92 -17.49
CA SER A 190 7.44 -0.91 -18.45
C SER A 190 8.97 -0.80 -18.49
N SER A 191 9.50 -0.15 -19.54
CA SER A 191 10.94 0.14 -19.64
C SER A 191 11.49 0.89 -18.43
N PHE A 192 10.67 1.76 -17.82
CA PHE A 192 11.02 2.44 -16.57
C PHE A 192 11.15 1.47 -15.39
N GLY A 193 10.19 0.55 -15.23
CA GLY A 193 10.23 -0.47 -14.18
C GLY A 193 11.41 -1.42 -14.32
N LEU A 194 11.75 -1.81 -15.55
CA LEU A 194 12.93 -2.63 -15.85
C LEU A 194 14.24 -1.87 -15.55
N ALA A 195 14.33 -0.60 -15.94
CA ALA A 195 15.48 0.24 -15.61
C ALA A 195 15.63 0.41 -14.09
N PHE A 196 14.52 0.63 -13.38
CA PHE A 196 14.50 0.71 -11.92
C PHE A 196 14.93 -0.59 -11.26
N LEU A 197 14.44 -1.74 -11.74
CA LEU A 197 14.86 -3.06 -11.27
C LEU A 197 16.36 -3.29 -11.48
N ALA A 198 16.91 -2.84 -12.61
CA ALA A 198 18.33 -2.96 -12.88
C ALA A 198 19.17 -2.12 -11.90
N THR A 199 18.64 -1.01 -11.33
CA THR A 199 19.38 -0.19 -10.35
C THR A 199 19.74 -0.97 -9.08
N LYS A 200 18.92 -1.95 -8.70
CA LYS A 200 19.14 -2.86 -7.57
C LYS A 200 20.26 -3.86 -7.83
N GLN A 201 20.50 -4.26 -9.09
CA GLN A 201 21.57 -5.20 -9.42
C GLN A 201 22.94 -4.53 -9.38
N SER A 202 23.09 -3.40 -10.07
CA SER A 202 24.31 -2.60 -10.03
C SER A 202 24.03 -1.18 -10.55
N SER A 203 23.99 -0.22 -9.63
CA SER A 203 23.83 1.20 -9.99
C SER A 203 25.02 1.69 -10.84
N SER A 204 26.25 1.30 -10.50
CA SER A 204 27.46 1.68 -11.24
C SER A 204 27.46 1.15 -12.69
N ARG A 205 26.96 -0.07 -12.94
CA ARG A 205 26.85 -0.63 -14.30
C ARG A 205 25.84 0.12 -15.17
N LEU A 206 24.71 0.53 -14.58
CA LEU A 206 23.70 1.34 -15.28
C LEU A 206 24.24 2.72 -15.64
N GLU A 207 24.99 3.34 -14.74
CA GLU A 207 25.65 4.63 -14.99
C GLU A 207 26.65 4.53 -16.13
N ALA A 208 27.45 3.45 -16.19
CA ALA A 208 28.37 3.19 -17.29
C ALA A 208 27.66 3.01 -18.65
N LEU A 209 26.39 2.55 -18.64
CA LEU A 209 25.53 2.44 -19.82
C LEU A 209 24.80 3.76 -20.16
N GLY A 210 25.07 4.85 -19.42
CA GLY A 210 24.50 6.18 -19.67
C GLY A 210 23.10 6.41 -19.06
N TYR A 211 22.60 5.51 -18.22
CA TYR A 211 21.30 5.72 -17.57
C TYR A 211 21.42 6.65 -16.35
N PRO A 212 20.53 7.65 -16.22
CA PRO A 212 20.53 8.54 -15.05
C PRO A 212 19.88 7.84 -13.85
N VAL A 213 20.67 7.05 -13.11
CA VAL A 213 20.19 6.26 -11.94
C VAL A 213 19.47 7.11 -10.90
N PHE A 214 19.97 8.33 -10.65
CA PHE A 214 19.31 9.28 -9.76
C PHE A 214 17.87 9.58 -10.20
N MET A 215 17.66 9.94 -11.47
CA MET A 215 16.32 10.28 -11.99
C MET A 215 15.37 9.08 -11.93
N ILE A 216 15.87 7.87 -12.23
CA ILE A 216 15.06 6.65 -12.16
C ILE A 216 14.55 6.42 -10.72
N LYS A 217 15.45 6.48 -9.73
CA LYS A 217 15.07 6.35 -8.31
C LYS A 217 14.16 7.50 -7.86
N TYR A 218 14.40 8.72 -8.34
CA TYR A 218 13.63 9.92 -8.03
C TYR A 218 12.18 9.82 -8.48
N PHE A 219 11.94 9.50 -9.75
CA PHE A 219 10.57 9.30 -10.23
C PHE A 219 9.90 8.11 -9.58
N ALA A 220 10.63 7.02 -9.28
CA ALA A 220 10.06 5.88 -8.58
C ALA A 220 9.57 6.27 -7.17
N PHE A 221 10.33 7.11 -6.47
CA PHE A 221 9.94 7.61 -5.16
C PHE A 221 8.68 8.50 -5.23
N ILE A 222 8.61 9.42 -6.19
CA ILE A 222 7.42 10.27 -6.42
C ILE A 222 6.19 9.41 -6.76
N ILE A 223 6.33 8.44 -7.65
CA ILE A 223 5.26 7.50 -8.02
C ILE A 223 4.81 6.72 -6.79
N SER A 224 5.74 6.24 -5.95
CA SER A 224 5.37 5.54 -4.71
C SER A 224 4.57 6.44 -3.76
N ALA A 225 4.94 7.72 -3.64
CA ALA A 225 4.22 8.68 -2.82
C ALA A 225 2.80 8.96 -3.33
N LEU A 226 2.59 8.96 -4.65
CA LEU A 226 1.25 9.06 -5.24
C LEU A 226 0.34 7.93 -4.77
N PHE A 227 0.79 6.68 -4.85
CA PHE A 227 0.01 5.53 -4.40
C PHE A 227 -0.24 5.54 -2.89
N ALA A 228 0.78 5.90 -2.10
CA ALA A 228 0.60 6.08 -0.65
C ALA A 228 -0.42 7.19 -0.33
N GLY A 229 -0.41 8.28 -1.09
CA GLY A 229 -1.36 9.37 -1.01
C GLY A 229 -2.80 8.94 -1.32
N ILE A 230 -3.01 8.20 -2.41
CA ILE A 230 -4.32 7.65 -2.76
C ILE A 230 -4.86 6.78 -1.61
N SER A 231 -4.01 5.94 -1.01
CA SER A 231 -4.39 5.19 0.19
C SER A 231 -4.78 6.11 1.36
N GLY A 232 -4.07 7.22 1.55
CA GLY A 232 -4.34 8.22 2.58
C GLY A 232 -5.72 8.84 2.47
N ILE A 233 -6.11 9.24 1.27
CA ILE A 233 -7.46 9.77 0.99
C ILE A 233 -8.52 8.73 1.33
N LEU A 234 -8.37 7.51 0.80
CA LEU A 234 -9.36 6.46 1.02
C LEU A 234 -9.49 6.09 2.50
N GLY A 235 -8.37 5.97 3.21
CA GLY A 235 -8.37 5.68 4.65
C GLY A 235 -8.99 6.82 5.45
N THR A 236 -8.64 8.07 5.14
CA THR A 236 -9.15 9.25 5.84
C THR A 236 -10.66 9.44 5.62
N THR A 237 -11.15 9.23 4.40
CA THR A 237 -12.58 9.26 4.10
C THR A 237 -13.31 8.06 4.73
N PHE A 238 -12.68 6.89 4.80
CA PHE A 238 -13.27 5.70 5.43
C PHE A 238 -13.46 5.87 6.93
N GLU A 239 -12.43 6.35 7.64
CA GLU A 239 -12.48 6.60 9.09
C GLU A 239 -13.30 7.85 9.43
N GLY A 240 -13.46 8.79 8.48
CA GLY A 240 -14.14 10.07 8.69
C GLY A 240 -13.36 11.08 9.54
N THR A 241 -12.13 10.71 9.90
CA THR A 241 -11.20 11.50 10.71
C THR A 241 -9.75 11.20 10.33
N ILE A 242 -8.86 12.15 10.61
CA ILE A 242 -7.41 11.95 10.54
C ILE A 242 -6.77 12.43 11.85
N ASN A 243 -6.00 11.56 12.49
CA ASN A 243 -5.30 11.84 13.74
C ASN A 243 -3.78 11.60 13.60
N PRO A 244 -2.95 12.14 14.50
CA PRO A 244 -1.49 11.94 14.42
C PRO A 244 -1.10 10.47 14.56
N ASP A 245 -1.86 9.68 15.32
CA ASP A 245 -1.59 8.25 15.53
C ASP A 245 -1.68 7.43 14.25
N SER A 246 -2.48 7.87 13.27
CA SER A 246 -2.56 7.24 11.94
C SER A 246 -1.21 7.22 11.22
N ILE A 247 -0.33 8.17 11.52
CA ILE A 247 0.98 8.34 10.86
C ILE A 247 2.15 8.04 11.79
N TRP A 248 1.87 7.48 12.96
CA TRP A 248 2.88 7.13 13.95
C TRP A 248 3.69 5.89 13.49
N PHE A 249 4.82 5.69 14.15
CA PHE A 249 5.71 4.55 14.06
C PHE A 249 4.98 3.19 14.09
N GLY A 250 3.87 3.08 14.83
CA GLY A 250 3.03 1.88 14.82
C GLY A 250 2.54 1.49 13.41
N THR A 251 2.07 2.47 12.64
CA THR A 251 1.60 2.25 11.25
C THR A 251 2.76 1.90 10.31
N ILE A 252 3.94 2.49 10.52
CA ILE A 252 5.16 2.12 9.78
C ILE A 252 5.51 0.65 10.04
N MET A 253 5.43 0.21 11.30
CA MET A 253 5.66 -1.18 11.67
C MET A 253 4.61 -2.11 11.09
N PHE A 254 3.33 -1.76 11.14
CA PHE A 254 2.28 -2.52 10.47
C PHE A 254 2.58 -2.72 8.98
N MET A 255 2.93 -1.64 8.28
CA MET A 255 3.27 -1.67 6.85
C MET A 255 4.46 -2.59 6.57
N LEU A 256 5.51 -2.52 7.40
CA LEU A 256 6.69 -3.39 7.29
C LEU A 256 6.34 -4.86 7.53
N ILE A 257 5.60 -5.15 8.59
CA ILE A 257 5.16 -6.49 8.96
C ILE A 257 4.33 -7.08 7.84
N ALA A 258 3.31 -6.37 7.37
CA ALA A 258 2.46 -6.79 6.25
C ALA A 258 3.29 -7.05 4.98
N ALA A 259 4.22 -6.15 4.62
CA ALA A 259 5.06 -6.31 3.44
C ALA A 259 5.93 -7.58 3.49
N ILE A 260 6.54 -7.84 4.65
CA ILE A 260 7.44 -8.99 4.85
C ILE A 260 6.66 -10.30 4.97
N LEU A 261 5.57 -10.30 5.75
CA LEU A 261 4.71 -11.46 5.94
C LEU A 261 4.07 -11.89 4.62
N GLY A 262 3.59 -10.94 3.83
CA GLY A 262 3.07 -11.19 2.49
C GLY A 262 4.14 -11.63 1.48
N GLY A 263 5.38 -11.13 1.65
CA GLY A 263 6.52 -11.38 0.78
C GLY A 263 6.79 -10.20 -0.16
N VAL A 264 7.85 -9.44 0.13
CA VAL A 264 8.21 -8.19 -0.57
C VAL A 264 8.44 -8.37 -2.08
N ASN A 265 8.89 -9.56 -2.51
CA ASN A 265 9.22 -9.82 -3.91
C ASN A 265 8.01 -10.25 -4.76
N HIS A 266 6.86 -10.59 -4.15
CA HIS A 266 5.71 -11.12 -4.86
C HIS A 266 4.66 -10.01 -5.14
N PRO A 267 4.08 -9.90 -6.35
CA PRO A 267 3.13 -8.82 -6.69
C PRO A 267 1.84 -8.85 -5.86
N LEU A 268 1.36 -10.04 -5.48
CA LEU A 268 0.21 -10.21 -4.56
C LEU A 268 0.62 -10.26 -3.08
N GLY A 269 1.92 -10.16 -2.79
CA GLY A 269 2.44 -10.18 -1.41
C GLY A 269 1.76 -9.13 -0.53
N PRO A 270 1.68 -7.85 -0.94
CA PRO A 270 1.00 -6.80 -0.17
C PRO A 270 -0.43 -7.15 0.23
N LEU A 271 -1.24 -7.71 -0.69
CA LEU A 271 -2.63 -8.05 -0.42
C LEU A 271 -2.74 -9.14 0.64
N VAL A 272 -1.96 -10.21 0.50
CA VAL A 272 -1.96 -11.32 1.47
C VAL A 272 -1.43 -10.85 2.82
N GLY A 273 -0.35 -10.09 2.80
CA GLY A 273 0.28 -9.53 4.00
C GLY A 273 -0.68 -8.67 4.81
N VAL A 274 -1.33 -7.70 4.16
CA VAL A 274 -2.32 -6.83 4.81
C VAL A 274 -3.52 -7.64 5.28
N THR A 275 -4.04 -8.56 4.45
CA THR A 275 -5.19 -9.40 4.84
C THR A 275 -4.90 -10.17 6.12
N VAL A 276 -3.76 -10.86 6.19
CA VAL A 276 -3.38 -11.64 7.37
C VAL A 276 -3.12 -10.72 8.57
N SER A 277 -2.34 -9.65 8.40
CA SER A 277 -2.01 -8.73 9.51
C SER A 277 -3.26 -8.04 10.07
N THR A 278 -4.16 -7.54 9.22
CA THR A 278 -5.39 -6.87 9.65
C THR A 278 -6.36 -7.83 10.34
N ILE A 279 -6.54 -9.05 9.81
CA ILE A 279 -7.36 -10.08 10.47
C ILE A 279 -6.76 -10.41 11.84
N LEU A 280 -5.45 -10.64 11.88
CA LEU A 280 -4.76 -11.02 13.10
C LEU A 280 -4.88 -9.93 14.19
N GLU A 281 -4.60 -8.68 13.85
CA GLU A 281 -4.78 -7.56 14.77
C GLU A 281 -6.22 -7.48 15.27
N ARG A 282 -7.20 -7.60 14.37
CA ARG A 282 -8.61 -7.44 14.73
C ARG A 282 -9.14 -8.53 15.66
N TYR A 283 -8.63 -9.76 15.57
CA TYR A 283 -9.03 -10.86 16.45
C TYR A 283 -8.20 -10.93 17.74
N ILE A 284 -6.96 -10.43 17.74
CA ILE A 284 -6.09 -10.46 18.94
C ILE A 284 -6.31 -9.23 19.83
N GLU A 285 -6.57 -8.06 19.26
CA GLU A 285 -6.84 -6.81 20.00
C GLU A 285 -7.85 -6.97 21.14
N PRO A 286 -9.03 -7.60 20.97
CA PRO A 286 -9.99 -7.77 22.07
C PRO A 286 -9.56 -8.80 23.13
N LEU A 287 -8.56 -9.64 22.84
CA LEU A 287 -8.10 -10.69 23.76
C LEU A 287 -6.98 -10.21 24.69
N THR A 288 -6.23 -9.17 24.31
CA THR A 288 -5.06 -8.71 25.08
C THR A 288 -4.73 -7.25 24.76
N ASP A 289 -4.60 -6.43 25.81
CA ASP A 289 -4.19 -5.01 25.69
C ASP A 289 -2.81 -4.84 25.01
N HIS A 290 -1.98 -5.88 25.08
CA HIS A 290 -0.64 -5.95 24.49
C HIS A 290 -0.60 -6.73 23.16
N TYR A 291 -1.68 -6.68 22.35
CA TYR A 291 -1.77 -7.39 21.06
C TYR A 291 -0.55 -7.17 20.15
N ARG A 292 0.08 -5.98 20.23
CA ARG A 292 1.29 -5.63 19.47
C ARG A 292 2.48 -6.56 19.74
N ILE A 293 2.61 -7.07 20.97
CA ILE A 293 3.65 -8.05 21.32
C ILE A 293 3.38 -9.37 20.59
N VAL A 294 2.12 -9.81 20.58
CA VAL A 294 1.72 -11.06 19.92
C VAL A 294 1.93 -10.98 18.41
N VAL A 295 1.52 -9.87 17.79
CA VAL A 295 1.77 -9.60 16.37
C VAL A 295 3.28 -9.59 16.07
N GLY A 296 4.09 -8.97 16.94
CA GLY A 296 5.56 -8.97 16.82
C GLY A 296 6.19 -10.36 16.92
N ILE A 297 5.69 -11.22 17.81
CA ILE A 297 6.14 -12.62 17.93
C ILE A 297 5.79 -13.41 16.68
N ILE A 298 4.54 -13.31 16.19
CA ILE A 298 4.09 -14.01 14.98
C ILE A 298 4.91 -13.56 13.77
N PHE A 299 5.22 -12.27 13.70
CA PHE A 299 6.11 -11.71 12.70
C PHE A 299 7.53 -12.30 12.80
N LEU A 300 8.11 -12.37 14.00
CA LEU A 300 9.43 -12.95 14.23
C LEU A 300 9.47 -14.44 13.82
N CYS A 301 8.43 -15.21 14.18
CA CYS A 301 8.26 -16.57 13.70
C CYS A 301 8.17 -16.64 12.17
N THR A 302 7.44 -15.72 11.54
CA THR A 302 7.30 -15.69 10.08
C THR A 302 8.63 -15.40 9.38
N ILE A 303 9.45 -14.48 9.90
CA ILE A 303 10.79 -14.21 9.36
C ILE A 303 11.70 -15.43 9.50
N LEU A 304 11.67 -16.10 10.66
CA LEU A 304 12.53 -17.25 10.94
C LEU A 304 12.13 -18.49 10.13
N LEU A 305 10.83 -18.71 9.93
CA LEU A 305 10.29 -19.92 9.29
C LEU A 305 10.01 -19.76 7.80
N ALA A 306 9.67 -18.55 7.34
CA ALA A 306 9.29 -18.24 5.96
C ALA A 306 10.14 -17.08 5.41
N ARG A 307 11.42 -17.37 5.11
CA ARG A 307 12.42 -16.42 4.57
C ARG A 307 12.01 -15.66 3.30
N GLN A 308 10.97 -16.11 2.60
CA GLN A 308 10.40 -15.47 1.40
C GLN A 308 8.96 -14.92 1.61
N GLY A 309 8.45 -14.90 2.86
CA GLY A 309 7.06 -14.60 3.18
C GLY A 309 6.10 -15.74 2.88
N ILE A 310 4.80 -15.56 3.19
CA ILE A 310 3.75 -16.56 2.97
C ILE A 310 3.65 -16.94 1.49
N MET A 311 3.70 -15.95 0.59
CA MET A 311 3.63 -16.22 -0.85
C MET A 311 4.85 -17.00 -1.36
N GLY A 312 6.05 -16.69 -0.86
CA GLY A 312 7.26 -17.43 -1.23
C GLY A 312 7.30 -18.86 -0.66
N PHE A 313 6.75 -19.08 0.53
CA PHE A 313 6.60 -20.41 1.12
C PHE A 313 5.61 -21.29 0.35
N LEU A 314 4.51 -20.69 -0.14
CA LEU A 314 3.55 -21.39 -1.01
C LEU A 314 4.20 -21.79 -2.35
N GLU A 315 5.12 -20.99 -2.90
CA GLU A 315 5.82 -21.34 -4.14
C GLU A 315 6.88 -22.46 -3.99
N THR A 316 7.43 -22.66 -2.78
CA THR A 316 8.54 -23.61 -2.55
C THR A 316 8.10 -25.05 -2.27
N ARG A 317 6.80 -25.35 -2.08
CA ARG A 317 6.33 -26.74 -1.91
C ARG A 317 6.22 -27.51 -3.25
N PRO A 318 6.67 -28.78 -3.33
CA PRO A 318 6.64 -29.59 -4.57
C PRO A 318 5.21 -29.92 -5.07
N ILE A 319 4.21 -29.87 -4.19
CA ILE A 319 2.78 -29.97 -4.57
C ILE A 319 2.37 -28.74 -5.40
N ILE A 320 2.86 -27.56 -5.05
CA ILE A 320 2.60 -26.34 -5.80
C ILE A 320 3.53 -26.22 -6.99
N GLN A 321 4.70 -26.87 -7.04
CA GLN A 321 5.47 -27.01 -8.29
C GLN A 321 4.74 -27.87 -9.33
N ARG A 322 4.01 -28.91 -8.89
CA ARG A 322 3.11 -29.70 -9.74
C ARG A 322 1.95 -28.87 -10.28
N VAL A 323 1.48 -27.92 -9.48
CA VAL A 323 0.44 -26.95 -9.85
C VAL A 323 1.04 -25.82 -10.72
N ARG A 324 2.23 -25.31 -10.42
CA ARG A 324 2.98 -24.26 -11.12
C ARG A 324 3.48 -24.69 -12.49
N ARG A 325 3.77 -25.97 -12.69
CA ARG A 325 3.96 -26.57 -14.03
C ARG A 325 2.70 -26.48 -14.90
N TRP A 326 1.52 -26.24 -14.31
CA TRP A 326 0.27 -25.85 -14.98
C TRP A 326 0.03 -24.32 -15.01
N PHE A 327 0.77 -23.52 -14.23
CA PHE A 327 0.59 -22.07 -14.11
C PHE A 327 1.69 -21.22 -14.77
N GLY A 328 2.62 -21.80 -15.55
CA GLY A 328 3.48 -21.06 -16.50
C GLY A 328 4.20 -19.83 -15.93
N PHE A 329 4.83 -19.94 -14.76
CA PHE A 329 5.76 -18.95 -14.23
C PHE A 329 7.19 -19.44 -14.47
N GLU A 330 7.65 -19.25 -15.71
CA GLU A 330 9.05 -19.09 -16.11
C GLU A 330 9.22 -17.69 -16.71
#